data_AF-A0A0R2SWN6-F1
#
_entry.id   AF-A0A0R2SWN6-F1
#
_cell.length_a   1.000
_cell.length_b   1.000
_cell.length_c   1.000
_cell.angle_alpha   90.00
_cell.angle_beta   90.00
_cell.angle_gamma   90.00
#
_symmetry.space_group_name_H-M   'P 1'
#
loop_
_entity.id
_entity.type
_entity.pdbx_description
1 polymer ?
#
loop_
_entity_poly.entity_id
_entity_poly.type
_entity_poly.pdbx_seq_one_letter_code
_entity_poly.pdbx_strand_id
1 'polypeptide(L)' 'MQPSAAQIGQRVSIRMHEADGGFRDILGVLESENTVRKKDGSLATFDPAKIAVWKIVPNK' A
#
# COMPACT_ATOMS: atom_id res chain seq x y z
N MET A 1 0.89 11.96 0.24
CA MET A 1 1.26 11.44 1.57
C MET A 1 2.06 10.17 1.33
N GLN A 2 3.22 10.02 1.97
CA GLN A 2 4.05 8.83 1.86
C GLN A 2 3.76 7.87 3.03
N PRO A 3 4.03 6.56 2.87
CA PRO A 3 4.02 5.63 4.00
C PRO A 3 4.99 6.11 5.09
N SER A 4 4.63 5.88 6.35
CA SER A 4 5.54 6.04 7.47
C SER A 4 5.39 4.91 8.47
N ALA A 5 6.43 4.66 9.27
CA ALA A 5 6.40 3.66 10.33
C ALA A 5 5.20 3.82 11.30
N ALA A 6 4.69 5.04 11.50
CA ALA A 6 3.51 5.30 12.34
C ALA A 6 2.20 4.71 11.78
N GLN A 7 2.20 4.31 10.51
CA GLN A 7 1.05 3.73 9.82
C GLN A 7 1.10 2.19 9.77
N ILE A 8 2.17 1.56 10.27
CA ILE A 8 2.27 0.10 10.36
C ILE A 8 1.11 -0.45 11.21
N GLY A 9 0.51 -1.55 10.76
CA GLY A 9 -0.69 -2.15 11.34
C GLY A 9 -2.00 -1.53 10.86
N GLN A 10 -1.97 -0.39 10.16
CA GLN A 10 -3.18 0.22 9.61
C GLN A 10 -3.55 -0.39 8.25
N ARG A 11 -4.85 -0.44 7.98
CA ARG A 11 -5.35 -0.85 6.66
C ARG A 11 -5.12 0.29 5.67
N VAL A 12 -4.51 0.00 4.52
CA VAL A 12 -4.14 0.97 3.50
C VAL A 12 -4.62 0.54 2.12
N SER A 13 -4.94 1.53 1.28
CA SER A 13 -5.18 1.39 -0.15
C SER A 13 -4.12 2.22 -0.89
N ILE A 14 -3.36 1.54 -1.74
CA ILE A 14 -2.23 2.11 -2.48
C ILE A 14 -2.50 1.95 -3.95
N ARG A 15 -2.45 3.05 -4.71
CA ARG A 15 -2.37 3.02 -6.17
C ARG A 15 -0.95 3.34 -6.60
N MET A 16 -0.39 2.51 -7.47
CA MET A 16 0.96 2.68 -8.02
C MET A 16 0.93 2.91 -9.52
N HIS A 17 1.90 3.68 -10.01
CA HIS A 17 2.25 3.72 -11.42
C HIS A 17 2.99 2.45 -11.83
N GLU A 18 2.53 1.81 -12.90
CA GLU A 18 3.22 0.70 -13.54
C GLU A 18 4.07 1.21 -14.72
N ALA A 19 5.09 0.42 -15.08
CA ALA A 19 6.06 0.82 -16.11
C ALA A 19 5.45 0.94 -17.52
N ASP A 20 4.32 0.26 -17.76
CA ASP A 20 3.57 0.28 -19.01
C ASP A 20 2.61 1.48 -19.14
N GLY A 21 2.63 2.41 -18.18
CA GLY A 21 1.73 3.56 -18.13
C GLY A 21 0.38 3.25 -17.46
N GLY A 22 0.19 2.03 -16.96
CA GLY A 22 -0.99 1.63 -16.20
C GLY A 22 -0.93 2.00 -14.72
N PHE A 23 -1.96 1.57 -14.00
CA PHE A 23 -2.01 1.63 -12.55
C PHE A 23 -2.29 0.26 -11.96
N ARG A 24 -1.68 0.00 -10.81
CA ARG A 24 -1.98 -1.17 -9.99
C ARG A 24 -2.43 -0.73 -8.60
N ASP A 25 -3.45 -1.40 -8.09
CA ASP A 25 -3.95 -1.17 -6.74
C ASP A 25 -3.53 -2.30 -5.78
N ILE A 26 -3.17 -1.92 -4.55
CA ILE A 26 -2.85 -2.81 -3.43
C ILE A 26 -3.73 -2.41 -2.24
N LEU A 27 -4.43 -3.39 -1.68
CA LEU A 27 -5.29 -3.20 -0.51
C LEU A 27 -4.95 -4.25 0.55
N GLY A 28 -4.64 -3.79 1.76
CA GLY A 28 -4.27 -4.68 2.86
C GLY A 28 -3.84 -3.93 4.11
N VAL A 29 -3.15 -4.60 5.01
CA VAL A 29 -2.57 -4.02 6.22
C VAL A 29 -1.10 -3.71 5.97
N LEU A 30 -0.65 -2.49 6.31
CA LEU A 30 0.75 -2.11 6.18
C LEU A 30 1.58 -2.90 7.20
N GLU A 31 2.45 -3.80 6.75
CA GLU A 31 3.34 -4.56 7.63
C GLU A 31 4.69 -3.89 7.80
N SER A 32 5.15 -3.14 6.80
CA SER A 32 6.34 -2.29 6.87
C SER A 32 6.19 -1.10 5.91
N GLU A 33 7.16 -0.19 5.88
CA GLU A 33 7.12 1.01 5.03
C GLU A 33 7.06 0.72 3.52
N ASN A 34 7.31 -0.52 3.09
CA ASN A 34 7.25 -0.95 1.69
C ASN A 34 6.53 -2.29 1.47
N THR A 35 5.84 -2.84 2.48
CA THR A 35 5.15 -4.12 2.38
C THR A 35 3.74 -4.07 2.96
N VAL A 36 2.78 -4.62 2.20
CA VAL A 36 1.38 -4.76 2.61
C VAL A 36 1.00 -6.24 2.65
N ARG A 37 0.40 -6.68 3.76
CA ARG A 37 -0.26 -7.97 3.83
C ARG A 37 -1.69 -7.88 3.31
N LYS A 38 -1.98 -8.65 2.26
CA LYS A 38 -3.29 -8.73 1.63
C LYS A 38 -4.27 -9.56 2.47
N LYS A 39 -5.55 -9.49 2.11
CA LYS A 39 -6.63 -10.26 2.76
C LYS A 39 -6.43 -11.78 2.67
N ASP A 40 -5.82 -12.26 1.59
CA ASP A 40 -5.50 -13.68 1.38
C ASP A 40 -4.26 -14.15 2.17
N GLY A 41 -3.62 -13.26 2.93
CA GLY A 41 -2.42 -13.54 3.71
C GLY A 41 -1.11 -13.38 2.94
N SER A 42 -1.15 -13.15 1.62
CA SER A 42 0.05 -12.90 0.83
C SER A 42 0.66 -11.52 1.12
N LEU A 43 1.99 -11.41 0.96
CA LEU A 43 2.71 -10.16 1.08
C LEU A 43 2.90 -9.51 -0.29
N ALA A 44 2.57 -8.23 -0.38
CA ALA A 44 2.79 -7.39 -1.54
C ALA A 44 3.84 -6.33 -1.22
N THR A 45 4.98 -6.42 -1.88
CA THR A 45 5.99 -5.36 -1.88
C THR A 45 5.57 -4.25 -2.83
N PHE A 46 5.82 -3.00 -2.44
CA PHE A 46 5.57 -1.82 -3.26
C PHE A 46 6.75 -0.85 -3.19
N ASP A 47 6.88 0.00 -4.20
CA ASP A 47 7.89 1.06 -4.24
C ASP A 47 7.24 2.39 -3.82
N PRO A 48 7.63 2.98 -2.68
CA PRO A 48 7.10 4.27 -2.22
C PRO A 48 7.27 5.40 -3.24
N ALA A 49 8.28 5.33 -4.11
CA ALA A 49 8.51 6.33 -5.16
C ALA A 49 7.48 6.26 -6.31
N LYS A 50 6.78 5.13 -6.45
CA LYS A 50 5.79 4.90 -7.52
C LYS A 50 4.35 5.10 -7.07
N ILE A 51 4.12 5.52 -5.83
CA ILE A 51 2.77 5.73 -5.30
C ILE A 51 2.13 6.93 -5.98
N ALA A 52 1.05 6.67 -6.73
CA ALA A 52 0.17 7.70 -7.27
C ALA A 52 -0.83 8.19 -6.22
N VAL A 53 -1.38 7.27 -5.44
CA VAL A 53 -2.39 7.57 -4.40
C VAL A 53 -2.14 6.70 -3.16
N TRP A 54 -2.16 7.35 -1.99
CA TRP A 54 -2.08 6.71 -0.68
C TRP A 54 -3.31 7.05 0.15
N LYS A 55 -3.99 6.03 0.70
CA LYS A 55 -5.14 6.20 1.60
C LYS A 55 -5.07 5.25 2.77
N ILE A 56 -5.24 5.77 3.98
CA ILE A 56 -5.56 4.98 5.17
C ILE A 56 -7.06 4.65 5.11
N VAL A 57 -7.39 3.38 5.30
CA VAL A 57 -8.77 2.89 5.33
C VAL A 57 -9.19 2.77 6.80
N PRO A 58 -10.19 3.53 7.26
CA PRO A 58 -10.71 3.40 8.61
C PRO A 58 -11.21 1.98 8.86
N ASN A 59 -10.83 1.39 9.99
CA ASN A 59 -11.48 0.18 10.47
C ASN A 59 -12.84 0.62 11.06
N LYS A 60 -13.94 0.06 10.56
CA LYS A 60 -15.27 0.25 11.17
C LYS A 60 -15.43 -0.64 12.39
#